data_AF-A0A7Y3FXL3-F1
#
_entry.id   AF-A0A7Y3FXL3-F1
#
_cell.length_a   1.000
_cell.length_b   1.000
_cell.length_c   1.000
_cell.angle_alpha   90.00
_cell.angle_beta   90.00
_cell.angle_gamma   90.00
#
_symmetry.space_group_name_H-M   'P 1'
#
loop_
_entity.id
_entity.type
_entity.pdbx_description
1 polymer ?
#
loop_
_entity_poly.entity_id
_entity_poly.type
_entity_poly.pdbx_seq_one_letter_code
_entity_poly.pdbx_strand_id
1 'polypeptide(L)'
;LMMKSMVGKYDFEKGYNLDAAKMIKPVTGKIPLFVVGGLRTMAEMREAIENKYADCISMSRPFIREPFIVKKFKQGKAEAATCVSCNRCLAAIAQSYPVQCYNKKFPGV
;
A
#
# COMPACT_ATOMS: atom_id res chain seq x y z
N LEU A 1 -19.28 -8.46 -16.63
CA LEU A 1 -19.90 -7.16 -16.30
C LEU A 1 -19.83 -6.75 -14.80
N MET A 2 -19.21 -7.54 -13.90
CA MET A 2 -19.09 -7.19 -12.47
C MET A 2 -17.97 -6.18 -12.13
N MET A 3 -17.02 -5.94 -13.03
CA MET A 3 -15.93 -4.99 -12.79
C MET A 3 -16.31 -3.53 -13.08
N LYS A 4 -17.38 -3.27 -13.87
CA LYS A 4 -17.82 -1.90 -14.18
C LYS A 4 -18.42 -1.19 -12.95
N SER A 5 -19.04 -1.93 -12.03
CA SER A 5 -19.61 -1.39 -10.78
C SER A 5 -18.57 -1.14 -9.68
N MET A 6 -17.33 -1.62 -9.86
CA MET A 6 -16.19 -1.32 -8.97
C MET A 6 -15.36 -0.13 -9.47
N VAL A 7 -15.76 0.51 -10.58
CA VAL A 7 -15.13 1.74 -11.09
C VAL A 7 -15.79 2.92 -10.39
N GLY A 8 -15.24 3.27 -9.24
CA GLY A 8 -15.55 4.48 -8.49
C GLY A 8 -14.31 4.89 -7.68
N LYS A 9 -14.11 6.20 -7.50
CA LYS A 9 -13.15 6.71 -6.51
C LYS A 9 -13.70 6.32 -5.14
N TYR A 10 -13.32 5.16 -4.63
CA TYR A 10 -13.34 4.96 -3.19
C TYR A 10 -12.35 5.97 -2.64
N ASP A 11 -12.80 6.82 -1.72
CA ASP A 11 -11.89 7.73 -1.04
C ASP A 11 -10.83 6.87 -0.37
N PHE A 12 -9.60 7.03 -0.85
CA PHE A 12 -8.47 6.30 -0.32
C PHE A 12 -8.15 6.91 1.03
N GLU A 13 -8.65 6.26 2.07
CA GLU A 13 -8.23 6.58 3.42
C GLU A 13 -6.82 6.03 3.64
N LYS A 14 -5.91 6.90 4.04
CA LYS A 14 -4.54 6.49 4.36
C LYS A 14 -4.54 5.87 5.75
N GLY A 15 -3.74 4.82 5.93
CA GLY A 15 -3.61 4.16 7.22
C GLY A 15 -4.89 3.47 7.68
N TYR A 16 -5.76 2.98 6.79
CA TYR A 16 -7.08 2.43 7.13
C TYR A 16 -7.07 1.23 8.09
N ASN A 17 -5.91 0.62 8.35
CA ASN A 17 -5.74 -0.43 9.36
C ASN A 17 -4.98 0.02 10.62
N LEU A 18 -4.56 1.29 10.71
CA LEU A 18 -3.79 1.80 11.85
C LEU A 18 -4.61 1.77 13.13
N ASP A 19 -5.90 2.09 13.09
CA ASP A 19 -6.72 2.06 14.30
C ASP A 19 -6.90 0.64 14.83
N ALA A 20 -7.09 -0.33 13.94
CA ALA A 20 -7.03 -1.75 14.31
C ALA A 20 -5.65 -2.13 14.88
N ALA A 21 -4.56 -1.68 14.26
CA ALA A 21 -3.21 -1.96 14.74
C ALA A 21 -2.95 -1.38 16.14
N LYS A 22 -3.45 -0.17 16.44
CA LYS A 22 -3.36 0.45 17.79
C LYS A 22 -4.06 -0.38 18.86
N MET A 23 -5.18 -1.02 18.53
CA MET A 23 -5.90 -1.90 19.46
C MET A 23 -5.22 -3.27 19.62
N ILE A 24 -4.67 -3.81 18.54
CA ILE A 24 -4.06 -5.14 18.52
C ILE A 24 -2.65 -5.12 19.14
N LYS A 25 -1.83 -4.12 18.83
CA LYS A 25 -0.42 -4.10 19.21
C LYS A 25 -0.17 -4.29 20.72
N PRO A 26 -0.91 -3.65 21.64
CA PRO A 26 -0.71 -3.84 23.09
C PRO A 26 -0.93 -5.27 23.58
N VAL A 27 -1.79 -6.05 22.91
CA VAL A 27 -2.15 -7.43 23.34
C VAL A 27 -1.33 -8.52 22.65
N THR A 28 -0.47 -8.17 21.68
CA THR A 28 0.39 -9.13 20.95
C THR A 28 1.63 -9.58 21.73
N GLY A 29 1.92 -8.96 22.88
CA GLY A 29 3.11 -9.25 23.67
C GLY A 29 4.39 -9.02 22.86
N LYS A 30 5.19 -10.08 22.66
CA LYS A 30 6.47 -10.02 21.91
C LYS A 30 6.33 -10.34 20.42
N ILE A 31 5.13 -10.69 19.94
CA ILE A 31 4.93 -11.05 18.54
C ILE A 31 4.99 -9.76 17.70
N PRO A 32 5.85 -9.69 16.66
CA PRO A 32 5.90 -8.52 15.79
C PRO A 32 4.61 -8.34 14.98
N LEU A 33 4.09 -7.11 14.93
CA LEU A 33 2.91 -6.70 14.17
C LEU A 33 3.32 -5.87 12.96
N PHE A 34 2.97 -6.35 11.78
CA PHE A 34 3.31 -5.70 10.51
C PHE A 34 2.02 -5.14 9.90
N VAL A 35 1.92 -3.81 9.76
CA VAL A 35 0.68 -3.17 9.32
C VAL A 35 0.70 -2.85 7.83
N VAL A 36 -0.28 -3.36 7.08
CA VAL A 36 -0.63 -2.85 5.75
C VAL A 36 -1.79 -1.89 5.92
N GLY A 37 -1.81 -0.75 5.25
CA GLY A 37 -2.91 0.20 5.41
C GLY A 37 -2.92 1.33 4.42
N GLY A 38 -2.25 1.18 3.27
CA GLY A 38 -2.14 2.30 2.34
C GLY A 38 -1.17 3.40 2.78
N LEU A 39 -0.23 3.13 3.70
CA LEU A 39 0.84 4.07 4.03
C LEU A 39 1.70 4.31 2.76
N ARG A 40 1.96 5.58 2.42
CA ARG A 40 2.64 5.97 1.17
C ARG A 40 3.81 6.91 1.39
N THR A 41 3.78 7.73 2.43
CA THR A 41 4.86 8.69 2.72
C THR A 41 5.76 8.17 3.83
N MET A 42 7.03 8.57 3.80
CA MET A 42 7.97 8.28 4.88
C MET A 42 7.51 8.88 6.20
N ALA A 43 6.84 10.04 6.19
CA ALA A 43 6.27 10.64 7.39
C ALA A 43 5.20 9.73 8.04
N GLU A 44 4.22 9.26 7.26
CA GLU A 44 3.18 8.33 7.73
C GLU A 44 3.79 7.03 8.28
N MET A 45 4.81 6.50 7.60
CA MET A 45 5.49 5.27 8.02
C MET A 45 6.29 5.47 9.30
N ARG A 46 7.03 6.58 9.42
CA ARG A 46 7.80 6.92 10.63
C ARG A 46 6.87 7.08 11.83
N GLU A 47 5.79 7.83 11.67
CA GLU A 47 4.80 8.05 12.74
C GLU A 47 4.23 6.73 13.29
N ALA A 48 3.88 5.78 12.41
CA ALA A 48 3.36 4.48 12.84
C ALA A 48 4.37 3.64 13.64
N ILE A 49 5.66 3.73 13.32
CA ILE A 49 6.73 3.00 14.02
C ILE A 49 7.13 3.72 15.32
N GLU A 50 7.32 5.03 15.28
CA GLU A 50 7.74 5.85 16.43
C GLU A 50 6.69 5.82 17.55
N ASN A 51 5.40 5.87 17.18
CA ASN A 51 4.30 5.72 18.14
C ASN A 51 4.02 4.27 18.55
N LYS A 52 4.82 3.31 18.08
CA LYS A 52 4.69 1.87 18.38
C LYS A 52 3.32 1.29 18.02
N TYR A 53 2.68 1.80 16.96
CA TYR A 53 1.43 1.23 16.44
C TYR A 53 1.67 -0.05 15.63
N ALA A 54 2.87 -0.21 15.08
CA ALA A 54 3.35 -1.41 14.42
C ALA A 54 4.88 -1.51 14.56
N ASP A 55 5.44 -2.70 14.34
CA ASP A 55 6.90 -2.90 14.30
C ASP A 55 7.46 -2.84 12.88
N CYS A 56 6.60 -3.02 11.87
CA CYS A 56 6.99 -2.95 10.47
C CYS A 56 5.82 -2.48 9.60
N ILE A 57 6.15 -1.89 8.46
CA ILE A 57 5.20 -1.43 7.45
C ILE A 57 5.14 -2.43 6.30
N SER A 58 3.96 -2.98 6.06
CA SER A 58 3.67 -3.85 4.93
C SER A 58 3.19 -3.05 3.72
N MET A 59 3.81 -3.26 2.57
CA MET A 59 3.43 -2.64 1.30
C MET A 59 3.20 -3.72 0.23
N SER A 60 2.30 -3.44 -0.71
CA SER A 60 2.02 -4.33 -1.87
C SER A 60 2.05 -3.52 -3.17
N ARG A 61 0.99 -2.75 -3.44
CA ARG A 61 0.88 -1.89 -4.64
C ARG A 61 2.08 -0.94 -4.88
N PRO A 62 2.73 -0.35 -3.84
CA PRO A 62 3.99 0.37 -4.01
C PRO A 62 5.10 -0.47 -4.65
N PHE A 63 5.29 -1.73 -4.24
CA PHE A 63 6.31 -2.61 -4.80
C PHE A 63 6.02 -3.02 -6.24
N ILE A 64 4.74 -3.20 -6.59
CA ILE A 64 4.33 -3.47 -7.99
C ILE A 64 4.68 -2.30 -8.91
N ARG A 65 4.58 -1.05 -8.42
CA ARG A 65 4.90 0.15 -9.21
C ARG A 65 6.37 0.53 -9.17
N GLU A 66 7.01 0.40 -8.02
CA GLU A 66 8.38 0.82 -7.76
C GLU A 66 9.12 -0.27 -6.96
N PRO A 67 9.63 -1.31 -7.63
CA PRO A 67 10.29 -2.44 -6.96
C PRO A 67 11.45 -2.04 -6.05
N PHE A 68 12.09 -0.90 -6.34
CA PHE A 68 13.23 -0.35 -5.58
C PHE A 68 12.85 0.78 -4.62
N ILE A 69 11.58 0.98 -4.28
CA ILE A 69 11.14 2.11 -3.45
C ILE A 69 11.84 2.17 -2.08
N VAL A 70 12.08 1.02 -1.43
CA VAL A 70 12.82 0.96 -0.14
C VAL A 70 14.25 1.50 -0.29
N LYS A 71 14.92 1.17 -1.40
CA LYS A 71 16.26 1.69 -1.70
C LYS A 71 16.22 3.21 -1.91
N LYS A 72 15.20 3.73 -2.61
CA LYS A 72 15.02 5.18 -2.80
C LYS A 72 14.79 5.89 -1.47
N PHE A 73 13.94 5.36 -0.61
CA PHE A 73 13.70 5.86 0.76
C PHE A 73 14.99 5.90 1.58
N LYS A 74 15.73 4.78 1.61
CA LYS A 74 17.02 4.70 2.33
C LYS A 74 18.05 5.72 1.83
N GLN A 75 18.01 6.07 0.55
CA GLN A 75 18.94 7.03 -0.07
C GLN A 75 18.43 8.49 -0.04
N GLY A 76 17.26 8.77 0.55
CA GLY A 76 16.66 10.11 0.51
C GLY A 76 16.24 10.56 -0.91
N LYS A 77 16.13 9.63 -1.86
CA LYS A 77 15.76 9.92 -3.27
C LYS A 77 14.25 9.94 -3.50
N ALA A 78 13.46 9.58 -2.51
CA ALA A 78 12.02 9.68 -2.51
C ALA A 78 11.53 9.78 -1.05
N GLU A 79 10.47 10.55 -0.83
CA GLU A 79 9.76 10.61 0.46
C GLU A 79 8.36 9.98 0.37
N ALA A 80 7.92 9.57 -0.82
CA ALA A 80 6.63 8.93 -1.03
C ALA A 80 6.65 7.94 -2.20
N ALA A 81 5.84 6.89 -2.10
CA ALA A 81 5.55 5.98 -3.22
C ALA A 81 4.54 6.61 -4.19
N THR A 82 4.76 6.43 -5.49
CA THR A 82 3.97 7.05 -6.56
C THR A 82 2.71 6.25 -6.95
N CYS A 83 2.37 5.20 -6.20
CA CYS A 83 1.17 4.41 -6.46
C CYS A 83 -0.10 5.17 -6.06
N VAL A 84 -0.96 5.46 -7.03
CA VAL A 84 -2.21 6.21 -6.84
C VAL A 84 -3.44 5.35 -6.53
N SER A 85 -3.24 4.08 -6.14
CA SER A 85 -4.34 3.17 -5.78
C SER A 85 -5.41 2.94 -6.87
N CYS A 86 -5.06 3.05 -8.16
CA CYS A 86 -6.00 2.91 -9.29
C CYS A 86 -6.61 1.51 -9.51
N ASN A 87 -6.25 0.50 -8.71
CA ASN A 87 -6.68 -0.90 -8.80
C ASN A 87 -6.49 -1.62 -10.15
N ARG A 88 -5.87 -0.99 -11.15
CA ARG A 88 -5.61 -1.64 -12.45
C ARG A 88 -4.70 -2.88 -12.35
N CYS A 89 -3.78 -2.92 -11.39
CA CYS A 89 -2.98 -4.12 -11.13
C CYS A 89 -3.84 -5.31 -10.64
N LEU A 90 -4.92 -5.05 -9.92
CA LEU A 90 -5.88 -6.06 -9.49
C LEU A 90 -6.81 -6.45 -10.65
N ALA A 91 -7.28 -5.47 -11.42
CA ALA A 91 -8.10 -5.72 -12.61
C ALA A 91 -7.41 -6.61 -13.66
N ALA A 92 -6.08 -6.49 -13.78
CA ALA A 92 -5.27 -7.35 -14.64
C ALA A 92 -5.39 -8.83 -14.27
N ILE A 93 -5.34 -9.16 -12.97
CA ILE A 93 -5.49 -10.54 -12.47
C ILE A 93 -6.85 -11.11 -12.88
N ALA A 94 -7.91 -10.33 -12.71
CA ALA A 94 -9.27 -10.74 -13.07
C ALA A 94 -9.45 -10.97 -14.59
N GLN A 95 -8.54 -10.47 -15.42
CA GLN A 95 -8.51 -10.65 -16.88
C GLN A 95 -7.39 -11.60 -17.33
N SER A 96 -6.79 -12.36 -16.41
CA SER A 96 -5.68 -13.28 -16.69
C SER A 96 -4.44 -12.61 -17.30
N TYR A 97 -4.26 -11.30 -17.08
CA TYR A 97 -3.03 -10.59 -17.41
C TYR A 97 -2.00 -10.69 -16.27
N PRO A 98 -0.69 -10.63 -16.57
CA PRO A 98 0.35 -10.61 -15.55
C PRO A 98 0.20 -9.46 -14.55
N VAL A 99 0.57 -9.70 -13.29
CA VAL A 99 0.53 -8.69 -12.23
C VAL A 99 1.62 -7.63 -12.47
N GLN A 100 1.20 -6.43 -12.87
CA GLN A 100 2.08 -5.29 -13.14
C GLN A 100 1.36 -3.97 -12.83
N CYS A 101 2.11 -2.85 -12.85
CA CYS A 101 1.52 -1.53 -12.71
C CYS A 101 1.02 -0.99 -14.06
N TYR A 102 -0.31 -0.92 -14.23
CA TYR A 102 -0.98 -0.44 -15.44
C TYR A 102 -1.49 1.02 -15.34
N ASN A 103 -0.91 1.83 -14.45
CA ASN A 103 -1.37 3.19 -14.17
C ASN A 103 -1.42 4.10 -15.41
N LYS A 104 -0.55 3.88 -16.41
CA LYS A 104 -0.50 4.68 -17.65
C LYS A 104 -1.11 3.97 -18.87
N LYS A 105 -1.03 2.64 -18.93
CA LYS A 105 -1.50 1.82 -20.05
C LYS A 105 -2.07 0.53 -19.48
N PHE A 106 -3.25 0.12 -19.92
CA PHE A 106 -3.86 -1.16 -19.57
C PHE A 106 -4.09 -1.95 -20.88
N PRO A 107 -3.90 -3.28 -20.92
CA PRO A 107 -4.08 -4.04 -22.16
C PRO A 107 -5.53 -3.97 -22.64
N GLY A 108 -5.74 -3.81 -23.95
CA GLY A 108 -7.08 -3.80 -24.55
C GLY A 108 -7.88 -2.50 -24.40
N VAL A 109 -7.24 -1.40 -23.98
CA VAL A 109 -7.78 -0.02 -23.99
C VAL A 109 -6.81 0.96 -24.61
#